data_AF-A0AAD6T5Z4-F1
#
_entry.id   AF-A0AAD6T5Z4-F1
#
_cell.length_a   1.000
_cell.length_b   1.000
_cell.length_c   1.000
_cell.angle_alpha   90.00
_cell.angle_beta   90.00
_cell.angle_gamma   90.00
#
_symmetry.space_group_name_H-M   'P 1'
#
loop_
_entity.id
_entity.type
_entity.pdbx_description
1 polymer ?
#
loop_
_entity_poly.entity_id
_entity_poly.type
_entity_poly.pdbx_seq_one_letter_code
_entity_poly.pdbx_strand_id
1 'polypeptide(L)'
;MFSSWFKTPRLTYVVQKYHIRQHAGTIYASSSDTDRISHLAGAGDVDAGKAWKTVRRPSDMNEYSKQIKEYRAQQNPGKAYGKVFVKVLGVKGMHLPLPTQATAVTCTLNNGIHFVTTPEFALGRDCAIEQEFELIEHSKLEFTLTLKVRRDPHIISQFKAVTPTPVPAPVAAPPPVVQQSSSKRSFWHSSPKKSKDKAPPPPAPVPAPAPPQVQHRLPENLARYLKPDGTLARAFISFKDIAERCDTRHFRTSYPLIGQRAELGGKASTLQVGELVLQMFRLPPLPGIPPDDLPQSLEECDRGLRHAQWHKVTYFQGTLTQHGGDCSTRRRRQLRVIGANLVAFNDVTKKATATIDLKKAVAVEDDQEARGAMSPASANTARSSRYDEYDGMYGGERSFRLIFPNDQEIVFFADRDEEKAKWLEVLRALVGHIPPHPLWAELLWQRQEELAKRASSQARP
;
A
#
# COMPACT_ATOMS: atom_id res chain seq x y z
N MET A 1 -22.73 0.30 -54.63
CA MET A 1 -22.76 1.62 -53.96
C MET A 1 -23.59 1.48 -52.69
N PHE A 2 -23.13 2.09 -51.59
CA PHE A 2 -23.66 2.05 -50.20
C PHE A 2 -23.45 0.70 -49.48
N SER A 3 -22.44 0.45 -48.66
CA SER A 3 -21.64 1.20 -47.67
C SER A 3 -22.39 1.71 -46.44
N SER A 4 -22.07 1.09 -45.30
CA SER A 4 -22.04 1.66 -43.95
C SER A 4 -23.39 1.82 -43.25
N TRP A 5 -23.60 1.05 -42.18
CA TRP A 5 -23.93 1.54 -40.82
C TRP A 5 -24.26 0.34 -39.94
N PHE A 6 -23.30 -0.13 -39.15
CA PHE A 6 -23.47 -0.72 -37.81
C PHE A 6 -22.05 -0.91 -37.24
N LYS A 7 -21.48 0.15 -36.67
CA LYS A 7 -20.29 0.06 -35.81
C LYS A 7 -20.77 0.09 -34.37
N THR A 8 -20.94 -1.09 -33.78
CA THR A 8 -21.00 -1.25 -32.32
C THR A 8 -19.67 -0.78 -31.72
N PRO A 9 -19.68 0.01 -30.63
CA PRO A 9 -18.44 0.38 -29.97
C PRO A 9 -17.81 -0.87 -29.34
N ARG A 10 -16.61 -1.24 -29.79
CA ARG A 10 -15.75 -2.18 -29.08
C ARG A 10 -15.34 -1.54 -27.76
N LEU A 11 -15.94 -2.00 -26.67
CA LEU A 11 -15.39 -1.85 -25.32
C LEU A 11 -14.01 -2.52 -25.33
N THR A 12 -12.95 -1.71 -25.45
CA THR A 12 -11.60 -2.16 -25.15
C THR A 12 -11.52 -2.35 -23.64
N TYR A 13 -11.71 -3.59 -23.20
CA TYR A 13 -11.26 -4.03 -21.88
C TYR A 13 -9.74 -3.82 -21.85
N VAL A 14 -9.29 -2.81 -21.12
CA VAL A 14 -7.88 -2.72 -20.74
C VAL A 14 -7.67 -3.87 -19.76
N VAL A 15 -7.07 -4.95 -20.25
CA VAL A 15 -6.58 -6.03 -19.42
C VAL A 15 -5.62 -5.40 -18.42
N GLN A 16 -6.03 -5.32 -17.15
CA GLN A 16 -5.13 -5.03 -16.05
C GLN A 16 -3.98 -6.05 -16.14
N LYS A 17 -2.80 -5.60 -16.55
CA LYS A 17 -1.57 -6.36 -16.33
C LYS A 17 -1.27 -6.30 -14.84
N TYR A 18 -1.98 -7.13 -14.07
CA TYR A 18 -1.46 -7.61 -12.81
C TYR A 18 -0.14 -8.29 -13.15
N HIS A 19 0.98 -7.62 -12.85
CA HIS A 19 2.22 -8.35 -12.69
C HIS A 19 2.06 -9.12 -11.39
N ILE A 20 1.45 -10.30 -11.49
CA ILE A 20 1.63 -11.32 -10.47
C ILE A 20 3.12 -11.63 -10.56
N ARG A 21 3.95 -10.97 -9.73
CA ARG A 21 5.18 -11.58 -9.31
C ARG A 21 4.73 -12.83 -8.57
N GLN A 22 4.74 -13.97 -9.26
CA GLN A 22 4.90 -15.23 -8.57
C GLN A 22 6.21 -15.06 -7.83
N HIS A 23 6.12 -14.79 -6.52
CA HIS A 23 7.26 -15.06 -5.67
C HIS A 23 7.61 -16.50 -6.00
N ALA A 24 8.77 -16.72 -6.61
CA ALA A 24 9.48 -17.96 -6.40
C ALA A 24 9.48 -18.09 -4.87
N GLY A 25 8.63 -19.00 -4.37
CA GLY A 25 8.22 -19.02 -2.97
C GLY A 25 9.47 -18.83 -2.15
N THR A 26 9.49 -17.78 -1.31
CA THR A 26 10.64 -17.31 -0.53
C THR A 26 11.65 -18.43 -0.44
N ILE A 27 12.71 -18.36 -1.26
CA ILE A 27 13.70 -19.42 -1.30
C ILE A 27 14.26 -19.44 0.11
N TYR A 28 13.75 -20.39 0.88
CA TYR A 28 14.36 -20.78 2.11
C TYR A 28 15.77 -21.18 1.68
N ALA A 29 16.77 -20.63 2.36
CA ALA A 29 18.03 -21.33 2.51
C ALA A 29 17.80 -22.60 3.38
N SER A 30 16.85 -23.44 2.98
CA SER A 30 16.65 -24.80 3.44
C SER A 30 16.67 -25.66 2.19
N SER A 31 17.89 -26.02 1.79
CA SER A 31 18.28 -27.29 1.17
C SER A 31 17.14 -28.21 0.70
N SER A 32 16.38 -27.79 -0.29
CA SER A 32 15.53 -28.66 -1.09
C SER A 32 16.12 -28.71 -2.49
N ASP A 33 17.37 -29.17 -2.56
CA ASP A 33 17.88 -29.83 -3.76
C ASP A 33 18.78 -30.97 -3.28
N THR A 34 18.54 -32.10 -3.92
CA THR A 34 19.09 -33.44 -3.70
C THR A 34 20.59 -33.50 -3.98
N ASP A 35 21.40 -32.75 -3.24
CA ASP A 35 22.85 -32.94 -3.29
C ASP A 35 23.54 -32.96 -1.94
N ARG A 36 24.40 -33.96 -1.86
CA ARG A 36 25.23 -34.36 -0.74
C ARG A 36 26.12 -33.20 -0.30
N ILE A 37 26.23 -33.03 1.01
CA ILE A 37 27.29 -32.30 1.73
C ILE A 37 27.26 -30.77 1.51
N SER A 38 26.52 -30.06 2.36
CA SER A 38 26.73 -28.62 2.55
C SER A 38 27.66 -28.38 3.73
N HIS A 39 28.92 -28.03 3.43
CA HIS A 39 29.90 -27.51 4.38
C HIS A 39 29.55 -26.08 4.82
N LEU A 40 28.39 -25.87 5.45
CA LEU A 40 28.02 -24.59 6.10
C LEU A 40 27.28 -24.80 7.43
N ALA A 41 27.40 -25.98 8.05
CA ALA A 41 27.07 -26.14 9.46
C ALA A 41 28.20 -25.53 10.30
N GLY A 42 27.98 -24.33 10.85
CA GLY A 42 28.81 -23.83 11.93
C GLY A 42 28.87 -24.87 13.06
N ALA A 43 30.04 -25.01 13.69
CA ALA A 43 30.26 -26.00 14.75
C ALA A 43 29.14 -25.93 15.82
N GLY A 44 28.31 -26.97 15.89
CA GLY A 44 27.26 -27.13 16.91
C GLY A 44 25.81 -27.24 16.41
N ASP A 45 25.52 -27.14 15.11
CA ASP A 45 24.13 -27.21 14.61
C ASP A 45 23.66 -28.63 14.28
N VAL A 46 23.46 -29.45 15.32
CA VAL A 46 23.02 -30.86 15.22
C VAL A 46 21.57 -31.06 14.76
N ASP A 47 20.79 -29.98 14.64
CA ASP A 47 19.35 -30.01 14.32
C ASP A 47 19.00 -29.27 13.01
N ALA A 48 20.00 -28.89 12.21
CA ALA A 48 19.77 -28.33 10.88
C ALA A 48 18.97 -29.33 10.02
N GLY A 49 17.89 -28.86 9.40
CA GLY A 49 17.03 -29.68 8.54
C GLY A 49 15.93 -30.49 9.25
N LYS A 50 16.06 -30.80 10.56
CA LYS A 50 15.04 -31.59 11.29
C LYS A 50 13.69 -30.88 11.40
N ALA A 51 12.62 -31.66 11.47
CA ALA A 51 11.25 -31.16 11.66
C ALA A 51 10.94 -30.73 13.09
N TRP A 52 11.81 -31.05 14.05
CA TRP A 52 11.67 -30.64 15.45
C TRP A 52 13.01 -30.18 16.01
N LYS A 53 12.95 -29.28 16.99
CA LYS A 53 14.10 -28.69 17.68
C LYS A 53 13.88 -28.68 19.18
N THR A 54 14.93 -28.96 19.93
CA THR A 54 14.89 -28.82 21.40
C THR A 54 14.94 -27.34 21.77
N VAL A 55 14.02 -26.90 22.62
CA VAL A 55 13.96 -25.51 23.12
C VAL A 55 14.73 -25.42 24.42
N ARG A 56 15.81 -24.63 24.44
CA ARG A 56 16.57 -24.36 25.68
C ARG A 56 16.29 -22.97 26.22
N ARG A 57 16.05 -22.01 25.32
CA ARG A 57 15.72 -20.61 25.61
C ARG A 57 14.50 -20.19 24.81
N PRO A 58 13.68 -19.24 25.30
CA PRO A 58 12.55 -18.70 24.53
C PRO A 58 12.94 -18.18 23.14
N SER A 59 14.16 -17.66 22.97
CA SER A 59 14.68 -17.21 21.68
C SER A 59 14.79 -18.33 20.64
N ASP A 60 14.96 -19.58 21.07
CA ASP A 60 15.13 -20.73 20.18
C ASP A 60 13.82 -21.08 19.46
N MET A 61 12.67 -20.61 19.97
CA MET A 61 11.37 -20.75 19.32
C MET A 61 11.19 -19.79 18.14
N ASN A 62 12.01 -18.75 18.04
CA ASN A 62 11.96 -17.85 16.90
C ASN A 62 12.79 -18.42 15.75
N GLU A 63 12.10 -18.83 14.68
CA GLU A 63 12.67 -19.38 13.44
C GLU A 63 13.79 -18.49 12.87
N TYR A 64 13.61 -17.17 12.95
CA TYR A 64 14.55 -16.19 12.42
C TYR A 64 15.65 -15.76 13.39
N SER A 65 15.70 -16.31 14.61
CA SER A 65 16.64 -15.85 15.64
C SER A 65 18.11 -15.89 15.22
N LYS A 66 18.54 -16.87 14.42
CA LYS A 66 19.91 -16.96 13.87
C LYS A 66 20.16 -15.90 12.81
N GLN A 67 19.31 -15.86 11.78
CA GLN A 67 19.40 -14.88 10.69
C GLN A 67 19.36 -13.45 11.22
N ILE A 68 18.48 -13.13 12.17
CA ILE A 68 18.38 -11.80 12.78
C ILE A 68 19.68 -11.44 13.54
N LYS A 69 20.29 -12.39 14.25
CA LYS A 69 21.57 -12.16 14.94
C LYS A 69 22.72 -11.92 13.95
N GLU A 70 22.79 -12.72 12.89
CA GLU A 70 23.78 -12.58 11.82
C GLU A 70 23.61 -11.24 11.09
N TYR A 71 22.38 -10.86 10.74
CA TYR A 71 22.09 -9.56 10.15
C TYR A 71 22.49 -8.41 11.06
N ARG A 72 22.13 -8.46 12.34
CA ARG A 72 22.54 -7.45 13.34
C ARG A 72 24.07 -7.36 13.47
N ALA A 73 24.79 -8.48 13.33
CA ALA A 73 26.25 -8.51 13.39
C ALA A 73 26.93 -7.95 12.12
N GLN A 74 26.29 -8.10 10.95
CA GLN A 74 26.82 -7.65 9.64
C GLN A 74 26.34 -6.24 9.25
N GLN A 75 25.62 -5.55 10.13
CA GLN A 75 24.91 -4.31 9.79
C GLN A 75 25.86 -3.14 9.50
N ASN A 76 25.75 -2.62 8.26
CA ASN A 76 26.20 -1.28 7.90
C ASN A 76 24.98 -0.34 7.85
N PRO A 77 24.73 0.49 8.87
CA PRO A 77 23.48 1.26 9.02
C PRO A 77 23.23 2.29 7.90
N GLY A 78 24.23 2.64 7.09
CA GLY A 78 24.12 3.66 6.06
C GLY A 78 23.46 3.23 4.73
N LYS A 79 23.07 1.96 4.55
CA LYS A 79 22.58 1.45 3.24
C LYS A 79 21.07 1.20 3.16
N ALA A 80 20.35 1.18 4.27
CA ALA A 80 18.91 0.90 4.26
C ALA A 80 18.09 2.19 4.23
N TYR A 81 17.15 2.26 3.30
CA TYR A 81 16.17 3.33 3.19
C TYR A 81 14.78 2.81 3.57
N GLY A 82 13.96 3.70 4.11
CA GLY A 82 12.55 3.41 4.36
C GLY A 82 11.76 3.45 3.04
N LYS A 83 10.60 2.82 3.03
CA LYS A 83 9.62 2.95 1.94
C LYS A 83 8.37 3.66 2.45
N VAL A 84 7.78 4.47 1.60
CA VAL A 84 6.50 5.13 1.85
C VAL A 84 5.55 4.73 0.75
N PHE A 85 4.48 4.04 1.13
CA PHE A 85 3.39 3.72 0.22
C PHE A 85 2.33 4.80 0.34
N VAL A 86 2.00 5.42 -0.79
CA VAL A 86 1.01 6.48 -0.90
C VAL A 86 -0.09 6.03 -1.83
N LYS A 87 -1.28 5.78 -1.29
CA LYS A 87 -2.47 5.47 -2.07
C LYS A 87 -3.36 6.71 -2.17
N VAL A 88 -3.53 7.19 -3.40
CA VAL A 88 -4.46 8.26 -3.75
C VAL A 88 -5.85 7.65 -3.88
N LEU A 89 -6.68 7.81 -2.85
CA LEU A 89 -8.03 7.25 -2.85
C LEU A 89 -8.92 8.02 -3.83
N GLY A 90 -8.86 9.35 -3.79
CA GLY A 90 -9.70 10.15 -4.65
C GLY A 90 -9.76 11.63 -4.28
N VAL A 91 -10.59 12.36 -5.01
CA VAL A 91 -10.91 13.77 -4.78
C VAL A 91 -12.30 13.86 -4.17
N LYS A 92 -12.47 14.73 -3.18
CA LYS A 92 -13.76 15.02 -2.55
C LYS A 92 -14.09 16.51 -2.59
N GLY A 93 -15.38 16.81 -2.64
CA GLY A 93 -15.90 18.17 -2.44
C GLY A 93 -15.39 19.18 -3.46
N MET A 94 -15.25 18.76 -4.73
CA MET A 94 -14.83 19.68 -5.78
C MET A 94 -15.91 20.74 -6.02
N HIS A 95 -15.54 22.01 -5.91
CA HIS A 95 -16.48 23.13 -5.98
C HIS A 95 -16.18 24.02 -7.19
N LEU A 96 -16.16 23.40 -8.37
CA LEU A 96 -15.92 24.05 -9.65
C LEU A 96 -17.11 23.87 -10.60
N PRO A 97 -17.29 24.78 -11.58
CA PRO A 97 -18.27 24.59 -12.64
C PRO A 97 -17.86 23.42 -13.53
N LEU A 98 -18.45 22.24 -13.29
CA LEU A 98 -18.18 21.03 -14.07
C LEU A 98 -18.77 21.17 -15.49
N PRO A 99 -18.06 20.66 -16.51
CA PRO A 99 -18.55 20.68 -17.90
C PRO A 99 -19.76 19.74 -18.04
N THR A 100 -20.71 20.13 -18.91
CA THR A 100 -21.87 19.30 -19.24
C THR A 100 -21.48 18.00 -19.96
N GLN A 101 -20.43 18.07 -20.78
CA GLN A 101 -19.84 16.89 -21.42
C GLN A 101 -18.78 16.29 -20.49
N ALA A 102 -18.77 14.96 -20.39
CA ALA A 102 -17.78 14.26 -19.59
C ALA A 102 -16.36 14.49 -20.14
N THR A 103 -15.40 14.68 -19.23
CA THR A 103 -13.98 14.80 -19.54
C THR A 103 -13.18 13.89 -18.63
N ALA A 104 -11.97 13.53 -19.07
CA ALA A 104 -11.03 12.77 -18.26
C ALA A 104 -10.06 13.68 -17.50
N VAL A 105 -9.52 13.14 -16.41
CA VAL A 105 -8.50 13.74 -15.56
C VAL A 105 -7.41 12.71 -15.33
N THR A 106 -6.17 13.17 -15.21
CA THR A 106 -5.06 12.36 -14.70
C THR A 106 -4.52 12.98 -13.42
N CYS A 107 -3.95 12.13 -12.56
CA CYS A 107 -3.23 12.56 -11.38
C CYS A 107 -1.76 12.21 -11.56
N THR A 108 -0.87 13.17 -11.36
CA THR A 108 0.57 12.93 -11.40
C THR A 108 1.20 13.15 -10.04
N LEU A 109 1.91 12.14 -9.54
CA LEU A 109 2.83 12.26 -8.43
C LEU A 109 4.20 12.73 -8.92
N ASN A 110 4.72 13.77 -8.29
CA ASN A 110 6.08 14.27 -8.48
C ASN A 110 6.79 14.39 -7.12
N ASN A 111 7.84 13.61 -6.89
CA ASN A 111 8.67 13.66 -5.67
C ASN A 111 10.04 14.35 -5.90
N GLY A 112 10.18 15.10 -7.00
CA GLY A 112 11.42 15.77 -7.38
C GLY A 112 12.42 14.90 -8.16
N ILE A 113 12.23 13.57 -8.18
CA ILE A 113 13.10 12.62 -8.89
C ILE A 113 12.31 11.85 -9.95
N HIS A 114 11.15 11.33 -9.54
CA HIS A 114 10.24 10.55 -10.35
C HIS A 114 8.95 11.33 -10.60
N PHE A 115 8.40 11.13 -11.79
CA PHE A 115 7.15 11.72 -12.23
C PHE A 115 6.27 10.61 -12.79
N VAL A 116 5.23 10.21 -12.04
CA VAL A 116 4.38 9.06 -12.38
C VAL A 116 2.94 9.52 -12.48
N THR A 117 2.31 9.24 -13.62
CA THR A 117 0.93 9.65 -13.91
C THR A 117 0.00 8.45 -13.87
N THR A 118 -1.12 8.59 -13.18
CA THR A 118 -2.18 7.58 -13.13
C THR A 118 -2.85 7.40 -14.49
N PRO A 119 -3.54 6.28 -14.73
CA PRO A 119 -4.54 6.20 -15.78
C PRO A 119 -5.57 7.34 -15.67
N GLU A 120 -6.23 7.60 -16.80
CA GLU A 120 -7.32 8.56 -16.88
C GLU A 120 -8.54 8.10 -16.06
N PHE A 121 -9.16 9.03 -15.34
CA PHE A 121 -10.43 8.82 -14.62
C PHE A 121 -11.40 9.97 -14.91
N ALA A 122 -12.70 9.74 -14.72
CA ALA A 122 -13.72 10.73 -15.04
C ALA A 122 -13.69 11.92 -14.06
N LEU A 123 -13.82 13.14 -14.59
CA LEU A 123 -14.01 14.34 -13.77
C LEU A 123 -15.41 14.32 -13.15
N GLY A 124 -15.48 14.55 -11.84
CA GLY A 124 -16.71 14.67 -11.09
C GLY A 124 -16.51 15.50 -9.82
N ARG A 125 -17.62 15.73 -9.09
CA ARG A 125 -17.57 16.42 -7.80
C ARG A 125 -16.76 15.66 -6.76
N ASP A 126 -16.96 14.34 -6.75
CA ASP A 126 -16.16 13.37 -6.04
C ASP A 126 -15.63 12.35 -7.07
N CYS A 127 -14.34 12.05 -7.02
CA CYS A 127 -13.67 11.18 -7.99
C CYS A 127 -12.92 10.08 -7.26
N ALA A 128 -13.10 8.81 -7.64
CA ALA A 128 -12.25 7.72 -7.17
C ALA A 128 -11.03 7.59 -8.10
N ILE A 129 -9.84 7.48 -7.51
CA ILE A 129 -8.57 7.30 -8.23
C ILE A 129 -8.02 5.90 -7.90
N GLU A 130 -7.98 5.54 -6.62
CA GLU A 130 -7.53 4.24 -6.09
C GLU A 130 -6.18 3.77 -6.65
N GLN A 131 -5.22 4.70 -6.78
CA GLN A 131 -3.88 4.40 -7.28
C GLN A 131 -2.82 4.48 -6.19
N GLU A 132 -1.87 3.56 -6.22
CA GLU A 132 -0.80 3.43 -5.25
C GLU A 132 0.56 3.77 -5.84
N PHE A 133 1.41 4.39 -5.03
CA PHE A 133 2.77 4.76 -5.38
C PHE A 133 3.73 4.31 -4.27
N GLU A 134 4.86 3.74 -4.66
CA GLU A 134 5.99 3.46 -3.78
C GLU A 134 7.01 4.61 -3.87
N LEU A 135 7.39 5.17 -2.74
CA LEU A 135 8.42 6.20 -2.62
C LEU A 135 9.55 5.74 -1.69
N ILE A 136 10.78 6.15 -1.99
CA ILE A 136 11.92 5.96 -1.10
C ILE A 136 11.95 7.10 -0.07
N GLU A 137 12.05 6.76 1.21
CA GLU A 137 12.11 7.71 2.31
C GLU A 137 13.46 8.44 2.35
N HIS A 138 13.43 9.76 2.51
CA HIS A 138 14.57 10.58 2.86
C HIS A 138 14.15 11.73 3.78
N SER A 139 15.12 12.40 4.43
CA SER A 139 14.89 13.35 5.53
C SER A 139 14.08 14.61 5.17
N LYS A 140 13.90 14.90 3.88
CA LYS A 140 13.14 16.04 3.35
C LYS A 140 12.17 15.59 2.26
N LEU A 141 11.58 14.40 2.42
CA LEU A 141 10.64 13.87 1.44
C LEU A 141 9.43 14.80 1.34
N GLU A 142 9.27 15.38 0.16
CA GLU A 142 8.12 16.17 -0.22
C GLU A 142 7.68 15.74 -1.61
N PHE A 143 6.38 15.68 -1.82
CA PHE A 143 5.85 15.35 -3.13
C PHE A 143 4.58 16.15 -3.42
N THR A 144 4.33 16.33 -4.71
CA THR A 144 3.19 17.06 -5.22
C THR A 144 2.30 16.12 -6.01
N LEU A 145 1.00 16.20 -5.79
CA LEU A 145 0.00 15.52 -6.61
C LEU A 145 -0.71 16.57 -7.47
N THR A 146 -0.59 16.44 -8.79
CA THR A 146 -1.15 17.40 -9.77
C THR A 146 -2.29 16.77 -10.52
N LEU A 147 -3.45 17.44 -10.54
CA LEU A 147 -4.59 17.04 -11.38
C LEU A 147 -4.55 17.79 -12.71
N LYS A 148 -4.63 17.06 -13.81
CA LYS A 148 -4.69 17.61 -15.18
C LYS A 148 -5.93 17.15 -15.90
N VAL A 149 -6.70 18.09 -16.43
CA VAL A 149 -7.89 17.80 -17.24
C VAL A 149 -7.47 17.60 -18.69
N ARG A 150 -8.00 16.55 -19.31
CA ARG A 150 -7.78 16.26 -20.73
C ARG A 150 -8.35 17.38 -21.59
N ARG A 151 -7.64 17.75 -22.66
CA ARG A 151 -8.08 18.82 -23.57
C ARG A 151 -9.04 18.32 -24.62
N ASP A 152 -10.20 17.88 -24.17
CA ASP A 152 -11.28 17.49 -25.08
C ASP A 152 -11.78 18.71 -25.87
N PRO A 153 -12.38 18.55 -27.06
CA PRO A 153 -12.82 19.66 -27.90
C PRO A 153 -13.71 20.68 -27.18
N HIS A 154 -14.58 20.22 -26.27
CA HIS A 154 -15.44 21.08 -25.47
C HIS A 154 -14.63 21.89 -24.43
N ILE A 155 -13.57 21.33 -23.83
CA ILE A 155 -12.66 22.07 -22.93
C ILE A 155 -11.89 23.15 -23.71
N ILE A 156 -11.41 22.83 -24.91
CA ILE A 156 -10.73 23.80 -25.78
C ILE A 156 -11.67 24.96 -26.12
N SER A 157 -12.95 24.68 -26.39
CA SER A 157 -13.95 25.74 -26.64
C SER A 157 -14.16 26.66 -25.44
N GLN A 158 -14.13 26.10 -24.21
CA GLN A 158 -14.22 26.89 -22.99
C GLN A 158 -13.00 27.79 -22.79
N PHE A 159 -11.79 27.32 -23.10
CA PHE A 159 -10.58 28.16 -23.08
C PHE A 159 -10.68 29.34 -24.06
N LYS A 160 -11.20 29.10 -25.28
CA LYS A 160 -11.43 30.17 -26.26
C LYS A 160 -12.41 31.22 -25.74
N ALA A 161 -13.43 30.82 -24.99
CA ALA A 161 -14.41 31.73 -24.41
C ALA A 161 -13.85 32.59 -23.25
N VAL A 162 -12.83 32.10 -22.53
CA VAL A 162 -12.19 32.84 -21.42
C VAL A 162 -11.07 33.75 -21.91
N THR A 163 -10.50 33.48 -23.08
CA THR A 163 -9.42 34.31 -23.65
C THR A 163 -10.02 35.62 -24.17
N PRO A 164 -9.57 36.80 -23.70
CA PRO A 164 -10.07 38.06 -24.21
C PRO A 164 -9.78 38.16 -25.71
N THR A 165 -10.82 38.39 -26.50
CA THR A 165 -10.65 38.77 -27.90
C THR A 165 -9.88 40.09 -27.95
N PRO A 166 -8.83 40.21 -28.79
CA PRO A 166 -8.21 41.51 -29.03
C PRO A 166 -9.30 42.46 -29.51
N VAL A 167 -9.51 43.57 -28.79
CA VAL A 167 -10.41 44.63 -29.24
C VAL A 167 -9.89 45.10 -30.59
N PRO A 168 -10.70 45.13 -31.67
CA PRO A 168 -10.30 45.74 -32.92
C PRO A 168 -9.87 47.18 -32.61
N ALA A 169 -8.68 47.57 -33.06
CA ALA A 169 -8.23 48.96 -32.96
C ALA A 169 -9.36 49.86 -33.51
N PRO A 170 -9.74 50.95 -32.82
CA PRO A 170 -10.77 51.84 -33.32
C PRO A 170 -10.36 52.31 -34.71
N VAL A 171 -11.22 52.03 -35.70
CA VAL A 171 -11.02 52.45 -37.09
C VAL A 171 -10.82 53.95 -37.05
N ALA A 172 -9.61 54.41 -37.37
CA ALA A 172 -9.31 55.83 -37.42
C ALA A 172 -10.32 56.50 -38.34
N ALA A 173 -11.08 57.47 -37.81
CA ALA A 173 -11.95 58.30 -38.64
C ALA A 173 -11.10 58.94 -39.75
N PRO A 174 -11.60 59.04 -40.99
CA PRO A 174 -10.85 59.65 -42.07
C PRO A 174 -10.48 61.10 -41.69
N PRO A 175 -9.24 61.55 -41.96
CA PRO A 175 -8.81 62.87 -41.53
C PRO A 175 -9.63 63.96 -42.24
N PRO A 176 -9.95 65.07 -41.55
CA PRO A 176 -10.56 66.22 -42.21
C PRO A 176 -9.53 66.84 -43.16
N VAL A 177 -9.99 67.27 -44.33
CA VAL A 177 -9.20 68.02 -45.31
C VAL A 177 -8.85 69.37 -44.68
N VAL A 178 -7.58 69.58 -44.31
CA VAL A 178 -7.08 70.86 -43.80
C VAL A 178 -6.42 71.62 -44.94
N GLN A 179 -7.05 72.72 -45.35
CA GLN A 179 -6.45 73.72 -46.24
C GLN A 179 -5.22 74.33 -45.56
N GLN A 180 -4.13 74.40 -46.31
CA GLN A 180 -2.87 74.99 -45.90
C GLN A 180 -3.03 76.51 -45.70
N SER A 181 -2.67 77.01 -44.53
CA SER A 181 -2.09 78.34 -44.43
C SER A 181 -1.05 78.39 -43.32
N SER A 182 0.15 78.75 -43.73
CA SER A 182 1.36 78.97 -42.95
C SER A 182 1.23 80.06 -41.88
N SER A 183 1.68 79.81 -40.65
CA SER A 183 2.59 80.74 -39.94
C SER A 183 3.05 80.27 -38.55
N LYS A 184 4.39 80.23 -38.43
CA LYS A 184 5.35 80.51 -37.33
C LYS A 184 5.01 80.36 -35.83
N ARG A 185 6.10 79.99 -35.13
CA ARG A 185 6.35 79.64 -33.71
C ARG A 185 6.19 80.79 -32.69
N SER A 186 6.16 80.40 -31.39
CA SER A 186 6.69 81.07 -30.16
C SER A 186 5.61 81.52 -29.15
N PHE A 187 5.45 80.94 -27.94
CA PHE A 187 6.25 80.99 -26.68
C PHE A 187 5.91 82.20 -25.74
N TRP A 188 5.64 81.89 -24.46
CA TRP A 188 5.66 82.67 -23.20
C TRP A 188 4.44 83.47 -22.64
N HIS A 189 3.97 83.00 -21.46
CA HIS A 189 3.69 83.69 -20.17
C HIS A 189 2.69 84.86 -20.00
N SER A 190 1.97 84.75 -18.86
CA SER A 190 1.52 85.82 -17.94
C SER A 190 0.06 86.32 -18.02
N SER A 191 -0.70 86.05 -16.95
CA SER A 191 -1.85 86.83 -16.45
C SER A 191 -1.35 88.17 -15.83
N PRO A 192 -2.17 89.22 -15.51
CA PRO A 192 -3.43 89.10 -14.75
C PRO A 192 -4.59 90.11 -15.03
N LYS A 193 -5.81 89.67 -14.64
CA LYS A 193 -6.99 90.38 -14.04
C LYS A 193 -7.41 91.76 -14.65
N LYS A 194 -8.68 92.03 -15.04
CA LYS A 194 -9.88 92.14 -14.18
C LYS A 194 -11.13 92.55 -15.03
N SER A 195 -12.30 91.98 -14.69
CA SER A 195 -13.72 92.49 -14.78
C SER A 195 -14.22 93.15 -16.08
N LYS A 196 -15.43 92.95 -16.62
CA LYS A 196 -16.76 92.69 -16.04
C LYS A 196 -17.71 92.45 -17.23
N ASP A 197 -18.57 91.43 -17.18
CA ASP A 197 -20.00 91.46 -17.56
C ASP A 197 -20.54 90.03 -17.75
N LYS A 198 -21.53 89.70 -16.92
CA LYS A 198 -22.23 88.41 -16.90
C LYS A 198 -23.38 88.47 -17.90
N ALA A 199 -23.23 87.77 -19.03
CA ALA A 199 -24.36 87.24 -19.79
C ALA A 199 -24.58 85.77 -19.40
N PRO A 200 -25.83 85.30 -19.26
CA PRO A 200 -26.10 83.89 -18.96
C PRO A 200 -25.68 83.00 -20.15
N PRO A 201 -25.00 81.87 -19.90
CA PRO A 201 -24.60 80.94 -20.96
C PRO A 201 -25.83 80.20 -21.53
N PRO A 202 -25.82 79.83 -22.83
CA PRO A 202 -26.83 78.94 -23.40
C PRO A 202 -26.79 77.57 -22.70
N PRO A 203 -27.93 76.85 -22.59
CA PRO A 203 -27.97 75.56 -21.92
C PRO A 203 -27.02 74.58 -22.60
N ALA A 204 -26.16 73.95 -21.80
CA ALA A 204 -25.27 72.89 -22.26
C ALA A 204 -26.10 71.75 -22.87
N PRO A 205 -25.68 71.17 -24.01
CA PRO A 205 -26.30 69.96 -24.51
C PRO A 205 -26.14 68.86 -23.45
N VAL A 206 -27.26 68.25 -23.10
CA VAL A 206 -27.35 67.11 -22.18
C VAL A 206 -26.33 66.06 -22.63
N PRO A 207 -25.39 65.61 -21.77
CA PRO A 207 -24.52 64.51 -22.13
C PRO A 207 -25.41 63.29 -22.42
N ALA A 208 -25.31 62.76 -23.64
CA ALA A 208 -25.95 61.51 -24.00
C ALA A 208 -25.58 60.45 -22.95
N PRO A 209 -26.53 59.59 -22.51
CA PRO A 209 -26.22 58.53 -21.58
C PRO A 209 -25.08 57.71 -22.16
N ALA A 210 -23.96 57.63 -21.41
CA ALA A 210 -22.86 56.77 -21.78
C ALA A 210 -23.44 55.36 -22.04
N PRO A 211 -23.12 54.71 -23.17
CA PRO A 211 -23.57 53.35 -23.41
C PRO A 211 -23.16 52.51 -22.19
N PRO A 212 -24.03 51.62 -21.69
CA PRO A 212 -23.71 50.81 -20.53
C PRO A 212 -22.38 50.12 -20.80
N GLN A 213 -21.35 50.47 -20.03
CA GLN A 213 -20.07 49.78 -20.12
C GLN A 213 -20.37 48.33 -19.77
N VAL A 214 -20.44 47.48 -20.79
CA VAL A 214 -20.63 46.05 -20.63
C VAL A 214 -19.39 45.59 -19.90
N GLN A 215 -19.50 45.46 -18.57
CA GLN A 215 -18.48 44.83 -17.74
C GLN A 215 -18.26 43.45 -18.37
N HIS A 216 -17.16 43.27 -19.09
CA HIS A 216 -16.80 41.99 -19.69
C HIS A 216 -16.55 41.02 -18.54
N ARG A 217 -17.60 40.36 -18.05
CA ARG A 217 -17.46 39.30 -17.04
C ARG A 217 -16.94 38.07 -17.78
N LEU A 218 -15.76 37.61 -17.38
CA LEU A 218 -15.22 36.34 -17.87
C LEU A 218 -16.27 35.24 -17.63
N PRO A 219 -16.54 34.38 -18.64
CA PRO A 219 -17.47 33.27 -18.47
C PRO A 219 -17.07 32.37 -17.30
N GLU A 220 -18.05 31.98 -16.49
CA GLU A 220 -17.84 31.10 -15.36
C GLU A 220 -17.92 29.63 -15.83
N ASN A 221 -16.81 29.09 -16.31
CA ASN A 221 -16.68 27.71 -16.80
C ASN A 221 -15.41 27.04 -16.25
N LEU A 222 -15.24 25.73 -16.48
CA LEU A 222 -14.09 24.99 -15.96
C LEU A 222 -12.76 25.58 -16.43
N ALA A 223 -12.66 26.01 -17.70
CA ALA A 223 -11.43 26.57 -18.25
C ALA A 223 -10.93 27.83 -17.54
N ARG A 224 -11.83 28.59 -16.88
CA ARG A 224 -11.43 29.71 -16.01
C ARG A 224 -10.55 29.25 -14.83
N TYR A 225 -10.65 27.98 -14.45
CA TYR A 225 -9.92 27.37 -13.34
C TYR A 225 -8.73 26.50 -13.77
N LEU A 226 -8.49 26.40 -15.09
CA LEU A 226 -7.42 25.61 -15.65
C LEU A 226 -6.26 26.52 -16.06
N LYS A 227 -5.05 26.04 -15.80
CA LYS A 227 -3.85 26.60 -16.46
C LYS A 227 -3.91 26.31 -17.97
N PRO A 228 -3.19 27.08 -18.80
CA PRO A 228 -3.08 26.80 -20.24
C PRO A 228 -2.55 25.39 -20.54
N ASP A 229 -1.81 24.78 -19.60
CA ASP A 229 -1.31 23.42 -19.72
C ASP A 229 -2.38 22.33 -19.47
N GLY A 230 -3.56 22.70 -18.93
CA GLY A 230 -4.63 21.79 -18.49
C GLY A 230 -4.55 21.42 -17.01
N THR A 231 -3.58 21.94 -16.25
CA THR A 231 -3.52 21.74 -14.80
C THR A 231 -4.70 22.41 -14.12
N LEU A 232 -5.42 21.62 -13.33
CA LEU A 232 -6.56 22.06 -12.52
C LEU A 232 -6.11 22.52 -11.13
N ALA A 233 -5.46 21.63 -10.40
CA ALA A 233 -5.05 21.90 -9.02
C ALA A 233 -3.86 21.03 -8.62
N ARG A 234 -3.19 21.43 -7.54
CA ARG A 234 -2.08 20.71 -6.93
C ARG A 234 -2.28 20.57 -5.43
N ALA A 235 -1.93 19.42 -4.88
CA ALA A 235 -1.75 19.21 -3.46
C ALA A 235 -0.26 19.08 -3.16
N PHE A 236 0.21 19.75 -2.10
CA PHE A 236 1.59 19.72 -1.65
C PHE A 236 1.65 18.95 -0.32
N ILE A 237 2.53 17.97 -0.25
CA ILE A 237 2.64 17.07 0.90
C ILE A 237 4.07 17.09 1.41
N SER A 238 4.25 17.49 2.67
CA SER A 238 5.50 17.30 3.41
C SER A 238 5.42 16.04 4.25
N PHE A 239 6.30 15.07 4.01
CA PHE A 239 6.24 13.77 4.68
C PHE A 239 6.61 13.85 6.16
N LYS A 240 7.42 14.84 6.54
CA LYS A 240 7.91 15.02 7.91
C LYS A 240 6.77 15.08 8.94
N ASP A 241 5.68 15.77 8.61
CA ASP A 241 4.54 15.99 9.53
C ASP A 241 3.61 14.76 9.66
N ILE A 242 3.78 13.76 8.79
CA ILE A 242 2.94 12.57 8.73
C ILE A 242 3.69 11.28 9.06
N ALA A 243 5.02 11.28 9.03
CA ALA A 243 5.85 10.08 9.15
C ALA A 243 5.55 9.26 10.42
N GLU A 244 5.33 9.92 11.56
CA GLU A 244 4.99 9.26 12.84
C GLU A 244 3.55 8.72 12.85
N ARG A 245 2.66 9.32 12.06
CA ARG A 245 1.26 8.90 11.98
C ARG A 245 1.08 7.67 11.11
N CYS A 246 1.97 7.43 10.15
CA CYS A 246 1.92 6.27 9.26
C CYS A 246 3.02 5.22 9.51
N ASP A 247 3.82 5.34 10.58
CA ASP A 247 4.88 4.37 10.89
C ASP A 247 4.29 2.98 11.16
N THR A 248 4.53 2.04 10.25
CA THR A 248 4.05 0.65 10.31
C THR A 248 2.53 0.50 10.49
N ARG A 249 1.76 1.54 10.13
CA ARG A 249 0.30 1.55 10.23
C ARG A 249 -0.35 2.39 9.15
N HIS A 250 -1.59 2.06 8.87
CA HIS A 250 -2.42 2.82 7.95
C HIS A 250 -2.82 4.17 8.52
N PHE A 251 -2.56 5.22 7.76
CA PHE A 251 -2.99 6.58 8.08
C PHE A 251 -3.72 7.22 6.91
N ARG A 252 -4.97 7.61 7.12
CA ARG A 252 -5.79 8.30 6.13
C ARG A 252 -5.87 9.78 6.48
N THR A 253 -5.66 10.64 5.50
CA THR A 253 -5.72 12.11 5.67
C THR A 253 -6.21 12.77 4.38
N SER A 254 -6.71 14.01 4.47
CA SER A 254 -7.04 14.84 3.33
C SER A 254 -6.07 16.02 3.21
N TYR A 255 -5.84 16.46 1.97
CA TYR A 255 -5.03 17.64 1.64
C TYR A 255 -5.84 18.59 0.75
N PRO A 256 -5.76 19.91 0.95
CA PRO A 256 -6.45 20.86 0.08
C PRO A 256 -5.84 20.83 -1.32
N LEU A 257 -6.70 20.78 -2.35
CA LEU A 257 -6.30 20.95 -3.74
C LEU A 257 -6.28 22.43 -4.06
N ILE A 258 -5.10 22.99 -4.31
CA ILE A 258 -4.92 24.41 -4.62
C ILE A 258 -4.88 24.59 -6.15
N GLY A 259 -5.88 25.27 -6.67
CA GLY A 259 -6.00 25.66 -8.07
C GLY A 259 -5.77 27.15 -8.28
N GLN A 260 -6.01 27.59 -9.52
CA GLN A 260 -5.98 29.00 -9.89
C GLN A 260 -7.28 29.36 -10.58
N ARG A 261 -7.71 30.61 -10.46
CA ARG A 261 -8.84 31.18 -11.20
C ARG A 261 -8.35 32.39 -11.98
N ALA A 262 -8.65 32.42 -13.27
CA ALA A 262 -8.38 33.58 -14.11
C ALA A 262 -9.31 34.74 -13.72
N GLU A 263 -8.71 35.91 -13.51
CA GLU A 263 -9.40 37.18 -13.23
C GLU A 263 -9.25 38.16 -14.39
N LEU A 264 -10.07 39.20 -14.40
CA LEU A 264 -9.95 40.27 -15.39
C LEU A 264 -8.55 40.92 -15.33
N GLY A 265 -8.04 41.28 -16.50
CA GLY A 265 -6.71 41.90 -16.62
C GLY A 265 -5.55 40.91 -16.58
N GLY A 266 -5.81 39.62 -16.82
CA GLY A 266 -4.76 38.60 -16.95
C GLY A 266 -4.12 38.18 -15.63
N LYS A 267 -4.65 38.62 -14.49
CA LYS A 267 -4.23 38.16 -13.16
C LYS A 267 -4.89 36.81 -12.86
N ALA A 268 -4.22 35.99 -12.04
CA ALA A 268 -4.80 34.74 -11.55
C ALA A 268 -4.83 34.76 -10.01
N SER A 269 -5.97 34.40 -9.43
CA SER A 269 -6.14 34.22 -7.99
C SER A 269 -5.96 32.74 -7.62
N THR A 270 -5.39 32.45 -6.45
CA THR A 270 -5.30 31.09 -5.91
C THR A 270 -6.53 30.77 -5.08
N LEU A 271 -7.07 29.56 -5.24
CA LEU A 271 -8.19 29.08 -4.43
C LEU A 271 -8.03 27.60 -4.12
N GLN A 272 -8.65 27.15 -3.03
CA GLN A 272 -8.93 25.74 -2.86
C GLN A 272 -9.98 25.33 -3.89
N VAL A 273 -9.88 24.12 -4.42
CA VAL A 273 -10.76 23.55 -5.45
C VAL A 273 -11.56 22.36 -4.91
N GLY A 274 -11.00 21.69 -3.91
CA GLY A 274 -11.56 20.51 -3.25
C GLY A 274 -10.52 19.92 -2.30
N GLU A 275 -10.68 18.64 -1.98
CA GLU A 275 -9.76 17.90 -1.11
C GLU A 275 -9.29 16.61 -1.77
N LEU A 276 -8.01 16.32 -1.68
CA LEU A 276 -7.41 15.06 -2.10
C LEU A 276 -7.27 14.14 -0.90
N VAL A 277 -7.85 12.96 -0.95
CA VAL A 277 -7.82 11.99 0.13
C VAL A 277 -6.74 10.95 -0.14
N LEU A 278 -5.81 10.83 0.81
CA LEU A 278 -4.67 9.92 0.74
C LEU A 278 -4.74 8.90 1.88
N GLN A 279 -4.24 7.70 1.59
CA GLN A 279 -3.90 6.67 2.55
C GLN A 279 -2.40 6.42 2.46
N MET A 280 -1.73 6.41 3.60
CA MET A 280 -0.28 6.32 3.69
C MET A 280 0.12 5.20 4.66
N PHE A 281 1.22 4.55 4.34
CA PHE A 281 1.89 3.58 5.19
C PHE A 281 3.40 3.74 5.02
N ARG A 282 4.12 3.84 6.13
CA ARG A 282 5.57 3.90 6.15
C ARG A 282 6.13 2.57 6.62
N LEU A 283 6.97 1.98 5.77
CA LEU A 283 7.85 0.89 6.11
C LEU A 283 9.20 1.49 6.53
N PRO A 284 9.59 1.45 7.81
CA PRO A 284 10.86 2.01 8.24
C PRO A 284 12.03 1.24 7.59
N PRO A 285 13.25 1.83 7.55
CA PRO A 285 14.42 1.15 7.06
C PRO A 285 14.66 -0.17 7.79
N LEU A 286 14.79 -1.26 7.04
CA LEU A 286 15.07 -2.60 7.54
C LEU A 286 16.45 -3.07 7.05
N PRO A 287 17.55 -2.67 7.73
CA PRO A 287 18.89 -3.02 7.31
C PRO A 287 19.14 -4.53 7.42
N GLY A 288 19.71 -5.10 6.36
CA GLY A 288 19.99 -6.53 6.22
C GLY A 288 19.02 -7.24 5.28
N ILE A 289 17.85 -6.68 5.00
CA ILE A 289 16.89 -7.30 4.08
C ILE A 289 17.16 -6.79 2.66
N PRO A 290 17.30 -7.68 1.66
CA PRO A 290 17.36 -7.28 0.26
C PRO A 290 16.14 -6.45 -0.16
N PRO A 291 16.29 -5.41 -1.00
CA PRO A 291 15.16 -4.62 -1.48
C PRO A 291 14.07 -5.44 -2.19
N ASP A 292 14.45 -6.56 -2.81
CA ASP A 292 13.53 -7.49 -3.48
C ASP A 292 12.66 -8.31 -2.52
N ASP A 293 13.10 -8.49 -1.27
CA ASP A 293 12.36 -9.21 -0.23
C ASP A 293 11.43 -8.27 0.57
N LEU A 294 11.56 -6.96 0.39
CA LEU A 294 10.66 -5.97 0.98
C LEU A 294 9.34 -5.95 0.20
N PRO A 295 8.22 -5.65 0.88
CA PRO A 295 6.93 -5.53 0.20
C PRO A 295 6.98 -4.42 -0.85
N GLN A 296 6.21 -4.61 -1.92
CA GLN A 296 6.08 -3.68 -3.04
C GLN A 296 4.70 -3.03 -3.12
N SER A 297 3.80 -3.39 -2.21
CA SER A 297 2.48 -2.78 -2.09
C SER A 297 1.95 -2.69 -0.67
N LEU A 298 0.94 -1.85 -0.45
CA LEU A 298 0.17 -1.82 0.79
C LEU A 298 -0.46 -3.16 1.12
N GLU A 299 -0.97 -3.87 0.12
CA GLU A 299 -1.58 -5.19 0.31
C GLU A 299 -0.57 -6.21 0.84
N GLU A 300 0.65 -6.21 0.28
CA GLU A 300 1.73 -7.06 0.77
C GLU A 300 2.17 -6.67 2.19
N CYS A 301 2.19 -5.38 2.51
CA CYS A 301 2.45 -4.91 3.88
C CYS A 301 1.40 -5.47 4.85
N ASP A 302 0.11 -5.33 4.52
CA ASP A 302 -0.99 -5.84 5.34
C ASP A 302 -0.97 -7.36 5.48
N ARG A 303 -0.72 -8.06 4.38
CA ARG A 303 -0.66 -9.52 4.36
C ARG A 303 0.51 -10.03 5.19
N GLY A 304 1.70 -9.46 5.01
CA GLY A 304 2.90 -9.85 5.77
C GLY A 304 2.77 -9.59 7.26
N LEU A 305 2.23 -8.43 7.67
CA LEU A 305 1.98 -8.12 9.08
C LEU A 305 0.93 -9.06 9.69
N ARG A 306 -0.18 -9.31 8.98
CA ARG A 306 -1.21 -10.28 9.42
C ARG A 306 -0.63 -11.68 9.57
N HIS A 307 0.21 -12.13 8.63
CA HIS A 307 0.85 -13.43 8.73
C HIS A 307 1.82 -13.49 9.91
N ALA A 308 2.67 -12.47 10.10
CA ALA A 308 3.56 -12.42 11.26
C ALA A 308 2.77 -12.52 12.58
N GLN A 309 1.64 -11.82 12.69
CA GLN A 309 0.75 -11.92 13.85
C GLN A 309 0.13 -13.32 13.97
N TRP A 310 -0.35 -13.91 12.86
CA TRP A 310 -0.89 -15.27 12.82
C TRP A 310 0.10 -16.29 13.38
N HIS A 311 1.41 -16.13 13.09
CA HIS A 311 2.48 -16.99 13.60
C HIS A 311 2.73 -16.89 15.11
N LYS A 312 2.13 -15.90 15.81
CA LYS A 312 2.25 -15.73 17.27
C LYS A 312 1.01 -16.17 18.05
N VAL A 313 -0.12 -16.35 17.37
CA VAL A 313 -1.38 -16.71 18.03
C VAL A 313 -1.36 -18.18 18.41
N THR A 314 -1.87 -18.49 19.61
CA THR A 314 -2.12 -19.87 20.06
C THR A 314 -3.55 -20.25 19.69
N TYR A 315 -3.72 -21.24 18.82
CA TYR A 315 -5.03 -21.66 18.30
C TYR A 315 -5.67 -22.77 19.12
N PHE A 316 -4.84 -23.72 19.55
CA PHE A 316 -5.30 -24.90 20.26
C PHE A 316 -4.25 -25.38 21.25
N GLN A 317 -4.71 -25.94 22.36
CA GLN A 317 -3.86 -26.54 23.36
C GLN A 317 -4.52 -27.75 23.98
N GLY A 318 -3.72 -28.73 24.37
CA GLY A 318 -4.20 -29.95 24.99
C GLY A 318 -3.05 -30.81 25.47
N THR A 319 -3.35 -31.90 26.17
CA THR A 319 -2.35 -32.84 26.64
C THR A 319 -2.38 -34.08 25.77
N LEU A 320 -1.21 -34.52 25.29
CA LEU A 320 -1.08 -35.78 24.56
C LEU A 320 0.13 -36.55 25.06
N THR A 321 0.13 -37.85 24.81
CA THR A 321 1.30 -38.69 24.97
C THR A 321 2.02 -38.80 23.61
N GLN A 322 3.25 -38.30 23.55
CA GLN A 322 4.08 -38.27 22.35
C GLN A 322 5.05 -39.46 22.30
N HIS A 323 5.20 -40.06 21.13
CA HIS A 323 6.25 -41.01 20.79
C HIS A 323 6.93 -40.61 19.47
N GLY A 324 8.26 -40.63 19.43
CA GLY A 324 9.02 -40.11 18.29
C GLY A 324 9.31 -38.61 18.38
N GLY A 325 9.97 -38.09 17.36
CA GLY A 325 10.44 -36.70 17.34
C GLY A 325 11.65 -36.50 18.26
N ASP A 326 11.52 -35.63 19.26
CA ASP A 326 12.54 -35.42 20.30
C ASP A 326 12.46 -36.46 21.45
N CYS A 327 11.45 -37.34 21.43
CA CYS A 327 11.23 -38.35 22.46
C CYS A 327 11.59 -39.75 21.96
N SER A 328 12.55 -40.43 22.63
CA SER A 328 12.85 -41.85 22.39
C SER A 328 11.87 -42.81 23.09
N THR A 329 11.20 -42.34 24.15
CA THR A 329 10.19 -43.08 24.92
C THR A 329 8.87 -42.32 24.93
N ARG A 330 7.75 -43.01 25.18
CA ARG A 330 6.43 -42.36 25.31
C ARG A 330 6.48 -41.33 26.44
N ARG A 331 6.10 -40.08 26.15
CA ARG A 331 6.09 -38.99 27.14
C ARG A 331 4.83 -38.14 27.04
N ARG A 332 4.16 -37.96 28.19
CA ARG A 332 3.00 -37.07 28.34
C ARG A 332 3.45 -35.61 28.38
N ARG A 333 2.86 -34.77 27.53
CA ARG A 333 3.21 -33.34 27.42
C ARG A 333 1.99 -32.48 27.16
N GLN A 334 2.02 -31.26 27.66
CA GLN A 334 1.08 -30.24 27.25
C GLN A 334 1.57 -29.64 25.93
N LEU A 335 0.77 -29.73 24.89
CA LEU A 335 1.09 -29.25 23.55
C LEU A 335 0.25 -28.02 23.23
N ARG A 336 0.84 -27.07 22.52
CA ARG A 336 0.16 -25.86 22.02
C ARG A 336 0.48 -25.65 20.56
N VAL A 337 -0.54 -25.42 19.76
CA VAL A 337 -0.41 -24.97 18.38
C VAL A 337 -0.25 -23.46 18.40
N ILE A 338 0.95 -22.98 18.10
CA ILE A 338 1.32 -21.56 18.03
C ILE A 338 1.77 -21.25 16.61
N GLY A 339 0.91 -20.59 15.83
CA GLY A 339 1.22 -20.33 14.43
C GLY A 339 1.49 -21.62 13.66
N ALA A 340 2.65 -21.66 13.00
CA ALA A 340 3.14 -22.82 12.27
C ALA A 340 3.81 -23.90 13.14
N ASN A 341 3.81 -23.75 14.46
CA ASN A 341 4.59 -24.60 15.35
C ASN A 341 3.69 -25.33 16.34
N LEU A 342 3.95 -26.62 16.53
CA LEU A 342 3.43 -27.39 17.65
C LEU A 342 4.49 -27.41 18.76
N VAL A 343 4.22 -26.67 19.83
CA VAL A 343 5.17 -26.45 20.93
C VAL A 343 4.82 -27.38 22.09
N ALA A 344 5.79 -28.20 22.48
CA ALA A 344 5.67 -29.12 23.60
C ALA A 344 6.18 -28.45 24.87
N PHE A 345 5.38 -28.48 25.93
CA PHE A 345 5.69 -27.96 27.25
C PHE A 345 5.87 -29.11 28.25
N ASN A 346 6.82 -28.92 29.16
CA ASN A 346 6.97 -29.78 30.32
C ASN A 346 5.76 -29.61 31.25
N ASP A 347 5.17 -30.73 31.68
CA ASP A 347 3.95 -30.67 32.48
C ASP A 347 4.17 -30.07 33.89
N VAL A 348 5.35 -30.27 34.48
CA VAL A 348 5.69 -29.76 35.82
C VAL A 348 6.20 -28.32 35.73
N THR A 349 7.23 -28.07 34.93
CA THR A 349 7.91 -26.76 34.89
C THR A 349 7.21 -25.73 34.02
N LYS A 350 6.22 -26.16 33.20
CA LYS A 350 5.52 -25.34 32.20
C LYS A 350 6.44 -24.61 31.21
N LYS A 351 7.71 -25.04 31.11
CA LYS A 351 8.68 -24.53 30.14
C LYS A 351 8.54 -25.28 28.82
N ALA A 352 8.69 -24.57 27.70
CA ALA A 352 8.78 -25.19 26.39
C ALA A 352 10.03 -26.08 26.32
N THR A 353 9.85 -27.33 25.89
CA THR A 353 10.93 -28.33 25.78
C THR A 353 11.29 -28.61 24.33
N ALA A 354 10.33 -28.56 23.43
CA ALA A 354 10.55 -28.80 22.01
C ALA A 354 9.56 -28.01 21.15
N THR A 355 9.99 -27.69 19.94
CA THR A 355 9.16 -27.08 18.89
C THR A 355 9.17 -28.01 17.69
N ILE A 356 7.99 -28.37 17.22
CA ILE A 356 7.77 -29.17 16.00
C ILE A 356 7.25 -28.22 14.92
N ASP A 357 7.94 -28.16 13.79
CA ASP A 357 7.63 -27.29 12.65
C ASP A 357 6.57 -27.96 11.76
N LEU A 358 5.35 -27.43 11.78
CA LEU A 358 4.22 -27.96 11.02
C LEU A 358 4.34 -27.63 9.52
N LYS A 359 5.21 -26.69 9.10
CA LYS A 359 5.44 -26.40 7.66
C LYS A 359 6.09 -27.60 6.96
N LYS A 360 6.82 -28.41 7.71
CA LYS A 360 7.50 -29.60 7.21
C LYS A 360 6.62 -30.85 7.27
N ALA A 361 5.47 -30.78 7.92
CA ALA A 361 4.54 -31.91 7.96
C ALA A 361 3.91 -32.11 6.58
N VAL A 362 3.84 -33.36 6.15
CA VAL A 362 3.27 -33.78 4.86
C VAL A 362 1.81 -34.21 5.04
N ALA A 363 1.51 -34.93 6.12
CA ALA A 363 0.19 -35.49 6.35
C ALA A 363 -0.11 -35.70 7.85
N VAL A 364 -1.41 -35.83 8.15
CA VAL A 364 -1.94 -36.19 9.47
C VAL A 364 -2.86 -37.40 9.30
N GLU A 365 -2.44 -38.55 9.83
CA GLU A 365 -3.16 -39.83 9.69
C GLU A 365 -3.79 -40.25 11.01
N ASP A 366 -5.03 -40.76 10.96
CA ASP A 366 -5.66 -41.43 12.10
C ASP A 366 -5.39 -42.93 12.02
N ASP A 367 -4.83 -43.50 13.09
CA ASP A 367 -4.48 -44.92 13.12
C ASP A 367 -5.69 -45.84 13.02
N GLN A 368 -6.87 -45.38 13.47
CA GLN A 368 -8.12 -46.14 13.34
C GLN A 368 -8.60 -46.21 11.88
N GLU A 369 -8.53 -45.09 11.15
CA GLU A 369 -8.91 -45.03 9.72
C GLU A 369 -7.96 -45.90 8.88
N ALA A 370 -6.66 -45.86 9.19
CA ALA A 370 -5.66 -46.66 8.49
C ALA A 370 -5.87 -48.17 8.69
N ARG A 371 -6.28 -48.62 9.89
CA ARG A 371 -6.59 -50.04 10.17
C ARG A 371 -7.87 -50.52 9.49
N GLY A 372 -8.90 -49.67 9.39
CA GLY A 372 -10.17 -50.01 8.71
C GLY A 372 -10.07 -50.10 7.18
N ALA A 373 -9.09 -49.43 6.57
CA ALA A 373 -8.88 -49.41 5.12
C ALA A 373 -7.99 -50.56 4.59
N MET A 374 -7.34 -51.34 5.46
CA MET A 374 -6.52 -52.48 5.05
C MET A 374 -7.39 -53.72 4.80
N SER A 375 -7.29 -54.31 3.61
CA SER A 375 -7.92 -55.61 3.32
C SER A 375 -7.29 -56.72 4.18
N PRO A 376 -8.07 -57.73 4.65
CA PRO A 376 -7.54 -58.84 5.46
C PRO A 376 -6.38 -59.61 4.81
N ALA A 377 -6.23 -59.51 3.48
CA ALA A 377 -5.17 -60.15 2.71
C ALA A 377 -3.80 -59.43 2.76
N SER A 378 -3.74 -58.19 3.26
CA SER A 378 -2.53 -57.35 3.26
C SER A 378 -1.69 -57.46 4.54
N ALA A 379 -2.15 -58.24 5.51
CA ALA A 379 -1.55 -58.40 6.84
C ALA A 379 -0.09 -58.89 6.84
N ASN A 380 0.39 -59.45 5.72
CA ASN A 380 1.72 -60.04 5.58
C ASN A 380 2.79 -59.13 4.91
N THR A 381 2.52 -57.84 4.73
CA THR A 381 3.56 -56.90 4.27
C THR A 381 4.45 -56.46 5.43
N ALA A 382 5.75 -56.28 5.18
CA ALA A 382 6.77 -55.95 6.21
C ALA A 382 6.50 -54.65 7.03
N ARG A 383 5.58 -53.79 6.57
CA ARG A 383 5.09 -52.62 7.31
C ARG A 383 4.05 -52.96 8.41
N SER A 384 3.33 -54.07 8.25
CA SER A 384 2.31 -54.59 9.19
C SER A 384 2.95 -55.30 10.39
N SER A 385 3.96 -56.15 10.14
CA SER A 385 4.60 -57.01 11.15
C SER A 385 5.39 -56.26 12.23
N ARG A 386 5.75 -54.98 12.04
CA ARG A 386 6.55 -54.23 13.03
C ARG A 386 5.74 -53.68 14.21
N TYR A 387 4.41 -53.64 14.12
CA TYR A 387 3.55 -52.92 15.07
C TYR A 387 2.60 -53.83 15.87
N ASP A 388 2.34 -55.06 15.41
CA ASP A 388 1.23 -55.87 15.92
C ASP A 388 1.50 -56.56 17.28
N GLU A 389 2.76 -56.82 17.64
CA GLU A 389 3.06 -57.74 18.75
C GLU A 389 3.10 -57.07 20.15
N TYR A 390 3.10 -55.73 20.24
CA TYR A 390 3.13 -55.01 21.54
C TYR A 390 2.12 -53.87 21.70
N ASP A 391 1.45 -53.42 20.62
CA ASP A 391 0.53 -52.27 20.65
C ASP A 391 -0.96 -52.68 20.74
N GLY A 392 -1.25 -53.97 20.58
CA GLY A 392 -2.61 -54.53 20.57
C GLY A 392 -3.38 -54.45 21.89
N MET A 393 -2.73 -54.10 23.00
CA MET A 393 -3.40 -54.13 24.32
C MET A 393 -3.87 -52.75 24.83
N TYR A 394 -3.33 -51.62 24.33
CA TYR A 394 -3.70 -50.27 24.82
C TYR A 394 -3.53 -49.10 23.83
N GLY A 395 -3.06 -49.31 22.59
CA GLY A 395 -2.47 -48.21 21.79
C GLY A 395 -3.23 -47.69 20.58
N GLY A 396 -4.08 -48.49 19.93
CA GLY A 396 -4.57 -48.14 18.58
C GLY A 396 -5.83 -47.27 18.52
N GLU A 397 -6.64 -47.20 19.57
CA GLU A 397 -7.98 -46.60 19.47
C GLU A 397 -7.99 -45.07 19.64
N ARG A 398 -6.90 -44.46 20.12
CA ARG A 398 -6.84 -43.01 20.36
C ARG A 398 -5.55 -42.35 19.88
N SER A 399 -4.88 -42.99 18.93
CA SER A 399 -3.63 -42.50 18.37
C SER A 399 -3.81 -41.91 16.97
N PHE A 400 -2.93 -40.98 16.64
CA PHE A 400 -2.79 -40.39 15.32
C PHE A 400 -1.33 -40.02 15.06
N ARG A 401 -0.96 -39.82 13.80
CA ARG A 401 0.42 -39.55 13.39
C ARG A 401 0.56 -38.26 12.62
N LEU A 402 1.68 -37.60 12.86
CA LEU A 402 2.17 -36.50 12.04
C LEU A 402 3.35 -37.02 11.21
N ILE A 403 3.21 -36.96 9.89
CA ILE A 403 4.18 -37.51 8.94
C ILE A 403 5.03 -36.39 8.36
N PHE A 404 6.33 -36.62 8.29
CA PHE A 404 7.33 -35.72 7.74
C PHE A 404 8.11 -36.41 6.61
N PRO A 405 8.88 -35.67 5.79
CA PRO A 405 9.74 -36.26 4.78
C PRO A 405 10.73 -37.26 5.37
N ASN A 406 11.24 -38.17 4.53
CA ASN A 406 12.22 -39.21 4.89
C ASN A 406 11.69 -40.23 5.91
N ASP A 407 10.41 -40.61 5.81
CA ASP A 407 9.74 -41.59 6.69
C ASP A 407 9.86 -41.25 8.19
N GLN A 408 9.96 -39.95 8.51
CA GLN A 408 9.95 -39.47 9.88
C GLN A 408 8.50 -39.30 10.34
N GLU A 409 8.13 -39.90 11.47
CA GLU A 409 6.79 -39.78 12.06
C GLU A 409 6.85 -39.42 13.54
N ILE A 410 5.82 -38.73 14.02
CA ILE A 410 5.54 -38.54 15.45
C ILE A 410 4.14 -39.08 15.72
N VAL A 411 4.06 -40.04 16.65
CA VAL A 411 2.80 -40.64 17.09
C VAL A 411 2.33 -39.92 18.34
N PHE A 412 1.06 -39.51 18.34
CA PHE A 412 0.40 -38.92 19.48
C PHE A 412 -0.75 -39.79 19.94
N PHE A 413 -0.96 -39.85 21.25
CA PHE A 413 -2.08 -40.54 21.88
C PHE A 413 -2.86 -39.56 22.76
N ALA A 414 -4.19 -39.54 22.58
CA ALA A 414 -5.12 -38.75 23.37
C ALA A 414 -5.81 -39.61 24.44
N ASP A 415 -6.18 -38.99 25.56
CA ASP A 415 -6.87 -39.73 26.63
C ASP A 415 -8.33 -40.01 26.28
N ARG A 416 -8.95 -39.11 25.52
CA ARG A 416 -10.36 -39.18 25.08
C ARG A 416 -10.50 -39.08 23.57
N ASP A 417 -11.51 -39.74 23.04
CA ASP A 417 -11.86 -39.71 21.60
C ASP A 417 -12.21 -38.29 21.12
N GLU A 418 -12.92 -37.52 21.94
CA GLU A 418 -13.24 -36.11 21.66
C GLU A 418 -11.99 -35.23 21.54
N GLU A 419 -10.96 -35.50 22.35
CA GLU A 419 -9.70 -34.77 22.28
C GLU A 419 -8.93 -35.14 21.02
N LYS A 420 -8.86 -36.43 20.68
CA LYS A 420 -8.28 -36.90 19.41
C LYS A 420 -8.94 -36.21 18.22
N ALA A 421 -10.28 -36.22 18.16
CA ALA A 421 -11.03 -35.64 17.05
C ALA A 421 -10.70 -34.15 16.87
N LYS A 422 -10.65 -33.37 17.95
CA LYS A 422 -10.27 -31.94 17.91
C LYS A 422 -8.83 -31.73 17.45
N TRP A 423 -7.89 -32.56 17.92
CA TRP A 423 -6.49 -32.50 17.47
C TRP A 423 -6.36 -32.80 15.98
N LEU A 424 -7.04 -33.83 15.48
CA LEU A 424 -7.08 -34.18 14.06
C LEU A 424 -7.69 -33.06 13.22
N GLU A 425 -8.82 -32.49 13.65
CA GLU A 425 -9.48 -31.36 12.99
C GLU A 425 -8.53 -30.17 12.83
N VAL A 426 -7.91 -29.74 13.94
CA VAL A 426 -6.99 -28.59 13.95
C VAL A 426 -5.74 -28.85 13.11
N LEU A 427 -5.11 -30.01 13.26
CA LEU A 427 -3.86 -30.31 12.54
C LEU A 427 -4.11 -30.52 11.04
N ARG A 428 -5.20 -31.20 10.65
CA ARG A 428 -5.57 -31.36 9.23
C ARG A 428 -5.90 -30.02 8.57
N ALA A 429 -6.51 -29.09 9.30
CA ALA A 429 -6.79 -27.74 8.79
C ALA A 429 -5.51 -26.89 8.60
N LEU A 430 -4.44 -27.17 9.35
CA LEU A 430 -3.20 -26.40 9.31
C LEU A 430 -2.16 -26.95 8.35
N VAL A 431 -1.94 -28.27 8.35
CA VAL A 431 -0.93 -28.92 7.50
C VAL A 431 -1.26 -28.64 6.04
N GLY A 432 -0.29 -28.09 5.30
CA GLY A 432 -0.46 -27.66 3.90
C GLY A 432 -1.10 -26.26 3.70
N HIS A 433 -1.62 -25.63 4.76
CA HIS A 433 -2.33 -24.34 4.68
C HIS A 433 -1.67 -23.22 5.52
N ILE A 434 -0.38 -23.37 5.87
CA ILE A 434 0.34 -22.41 6.70
C ILE A 434 0.73 -21.17 5.87
N PRO A 435 0.35 -19.95 6.30
CA PRO A 435 0.72 -18.73 5.59
C PRO A 435 2.23 -18.46 5.65
N PRO A 436 2.82 -17.83 4.62
CA PRO A 436 4.24 -17.48 4.61
C PRO A 436 4.58 -16.51 5.73
N HIS A 437 5.76 -16.66 6.33
CA HIS A 437 6.25 -15.83 7.43
C HIS A 437 7.41 -14.95 6.95
N PRO A 438 7.18 -13.82 6.26
CA PRO A 438 8.29 -13.05 5.72
C PRO A 438 9.15 -12.43 6.84
N LEU A 439 10.48 -12.52 6.71
CA LEU A 439 11.45 -12.01 7.68
C LEU A 439 11.26 -10.52 7.99
N TRP A 440 10.93 -9.71 6.98
CA TRP A 440 10.72 -8.27 7.17
C TRP A 440 9.57 -7.99 8.14
N ALA A 441 8.49 -8.78 8.09
CA ALA A 441 7.34 -8.58 8.96
C ALA A 441 7.65 -8.99 10.40
N GLU A 442 8.43 -10.07 10.60
CA GLU A 442 8.94 -10.47 11.91
C GLU A 442 9.81 -9.38 12.55
N LEU A 443 10.68 -8.75 11.75
CA LEU A 443 11.56 -7.67 12.21
C LEU A 443 10.76 -6.43 12.62
N LEU A 444 9.72 -6.07 11.86
CA LEU A 444 8.82 -4.98 12.25
C LEU A 444 8.07 -5.28 13.54
N TRP A 445 7.55 -6.51 13.69
CA TRP A 445 6.87 -6.93 14.90
C TRP A 445 7.76 -6.79 16.14
N GLN A 446 9.00 -7.30 16.08
CA GLN A 446 9.96 -7.17 17.18
C GLN A 446 10.28 -5.70 17.50
N ARG A 447 10.46 -4.87 16.47
CA ARG A 447 10.68 -3.43 16.65
C ARG A 447 9.49 -2.79 17.38
N GLN A 448 8.26 -3.09 16.99
CA GLN A 448 7.06 -2.58 17.67
C GLN A 448 6.99 -3.03 19.13
N GLU A 449 7.33 -4.29 19.41
CA GLU A 449 7.37 -4.82 20.77
C GLU A 449 8.46 -4.13 21.62
N GLU A 450 9.65 -3.90 21.06
CA GLU A 450 10.73 -3.17 21.71
C GLU A 450 10.33 -1.72 22.01
N LEU A 451 9.66 -1.03 21.07
CA LEU A 451 9.14 0.33 21.26
C LEU A 451 8.06 0.37 22.35
N ALA A 452 7.13 -0.59 22.36
CA ALA A 452 6.09 -0.69 23.39
C ALA A 452 6.69 -0.96 24.79
N LYS A 453 7.72 -1.83 24.87
CA LYS A 453 8.47 -2.08 26.11
C LYS A 453 9.20 -0.83 26.59
N ARG A 454 9.83 -0.08 25.69
CA ARG A 454 10.49 1.20 26.03
C ARG A 454 9.49 2.23 26.54
N ALA A 455 8.37 2.41 25.84
CA ALA A 455 7.31 3.34 26.24
C ALA A 455 6.73 3.00 27.63
N SER A 456 6.46 1.71 27.89
CA SER A 456 5.97 1.26 29.21
C SER A 456 7.02 1.39 30.32
N SER A 457 8.31 1.23 30.01
CA SER A 457 9.40 1.44 30.99
C SER A 457 9.60 2.92 31.34
N GLN A 458 9.36 3.83 30.40
CA GLN A 458 9.44 5.28 30.62
C GLN A 458 8.19 5.86 31.30
N ALA A 459 7.05 5.16 31.20
CA ALA A 459 5.79 5.56 31.83
C ALA A 459 5.62 5.07 33.28
N ARG A 460 6.57 4.28 33.82
CA ARG A 460 6.60 3.92 35.24
C ARG A 460 7.35 5.02 36.01
N PRO A 461 6.69 5.74 36.94
CA PRO A 461 7.31 6.77 37.75
C PRO A 461 8.38 6.21 38.71
#